data_AF-A0A426WBQ5-F1
#
_entry.id   AF-A0A426WBQ5-F1
#
_cell.length_a   1.000
_cell.length_b   1.000
_cell.length_c   1.000
_cell.angle_alpha   90.00
_cell.angle_beta   90.00
_cell.angle_gamma   90.00
#
_symmetry.space_group_name_H-M   'P 1'
#
loop_
_entity.id
_entity.type
_entity.pdbx_description
1 polymer ?
#
loop_
_entity_poly.entity_id
_entity_poly.type
_entity_poly.pdbx_seq_one_letter_code
_entity_poly.pdbx_strand_id
1 'polypeptide(L)'
;MAKYSKKAQVSGETRDEAMKIARGTQKPGQTKEQTKLIAQGIQKGIDLYKKQHKVKARELDKKLKKATASAAPQPTQAEAIPPSTLQKSSKLPWILLLLSWVCFGAYFFLTGYAQ
;
A
#
# COMPACT_ATOMS: atom_id res chain seq x y z
N MET A 1 11.30 19.14 29.39
CA MET A 1 11.29 17.68 29.62
C MET A 1 11.83 16.97 28.40
N ALA A 2 12.97 16.27 28.56
CA ALA A 2 13.69 15.63 27.47
C ALA A 2 12.85 14.53 26.82
N LYS A 3 12.54 14.69 25.54
CA LYS A 3 11.88 13.67 24.72
C LYS A 3 12.90 12.56 24.45
N TYR A 4 12.94 11.54 25.29
CA TYR A 4 13.67 10.32 24.99
C TYR A 4 13.05 9.68 23.74
N SER A 5 13.71 9.88 22.60
CA SER A 5 13.61 8.95 21.48
C SER A 5 14.17 7.62 21.98
N LYS A 6 13.31 6.80 22.58
CA LYS A 6 13.60 5.39 22.78
C LYS A 6 13.87 4.85 21.38
N LYS A 7 15.15 4.82 20.97
CA LYS A 7 15.60 4.07 19.80
C LYS A 7 14.86 2.75 19.93
N ALA A 8 13.93 2.50 19.02
CA ALA A 8 13.10 1.33 19.07
C ALA A 8 14.08 0.16 19.06
N GLN A 9 14.35 -0.38 20.25
CA GLN A 9 15.23 -1.49 20.44
C GLN A 9 14.54 -2.58 19.66
N VAL A 10 15.11 -2.91 18.50
CA VAL A 10 14.52 -3.92 17.64
C VAL A 10 14.38 -5.16 18.52
N SER A 11 13.16 -5.68 18.62
CA SER A 11 12.90 -6.84 19.48
C SER A 11 13.90 -7.93 19.11
N GLY A 12 14.53 -8.57 20.11
CA GLY A 12 15.39 -9.72 19.87
C GLY A 12 14.70 -10.75 18.97
N GLU A 13 13.39 -10.93 19.18
CA GLU A 13 12.53 -11.75 18.35
C GLU A 13 12.55 -11.35 16.87
N THR A 14 12.45 -10.05 16.53
CA THR A 14 12.48 -9.59 15.13
C THR A 14 13.83 -9.93 14.48
N ARG A 15 14.93 -9.88 15.24
CA ARG A 15 16.26 -10.29 14.75
C ARG A 15 16.33 -11.80 14.50
N ASP A 16 15.81 -12.58 15.43
CA ASP A 16 15.87 -14.04 15.38
C ASP A 16 14.95 -14.58 14.26
N GLU A 17 13.75 -14.02 14.10
CA GLU A 17 12.87 -14.27 12.96
C GLU A 17 13.53 -13.89 11.64
N ALA A 18 14.12 -12.69 11.55
CA ALA A 18 14.78 -12.25 10.34
C ALA A 18 15.95 -13.18 9.97
N MET A 19 16.69 -13.68 10.96
CA MET A 19 17.77 -14.65 10.74
C MET A 19 17.22 -16.03 10.32
N LYS A 20 16.12 -16.49 10.93
CA LYS A 20 15.44 -17.74 10.55
C LYS A 20 14.94 -17.69 9.11
N ILE A 21 14.31 -16.58 8.71
CA ILE A 21 13.83 -16.37 7.35
C ILE A 21 15.01 -16.32 6.37
N ALA A 22 16.05 -15.53 6.67
CA ALA A 22 17.23 -15.44 5.81
C ALA A 22 17.89 -16.80 5.58
N ARG A 23 18.04 -17.61 6.64
CA ARG A 23 18.56 -18.99 6.55
C ARG A 23 17.64 -19.92 5.77
N GLY A 24 16.32 -19.81 5.96
CA GLY A 24 15.34 -20.60 5.21
C GLY A 24 15.34 -20.30 3.70
N THR A 25 15.69 -19.07 3.32
CA THR A 25 15.80 -18.63 1.91
C THR A 25 17.22 -18.70 1.34
N GLN A 26 18.17 -19.26 2.09
CA GLN A 26 19.57 -19.28 1.70
C GLN A 26 19.78 -20.15 0.44
N LYS A 27 20.51 -19.60 -0.54
CA LYS A 27 20.94 -20.35 -1.72
C LYS A 27 22.22 -21.16 -1.44
N PRO A 28 22.39 -22.34 -2.07
CA PRO A 28 23.65 -23.09 -1.97
C PRO A 28 24.82 -22.23 -2.47
N GLY A 29 25.89 -22.17 -1.67
CA GLY A 29 27.07 -21.32 -1.94
C GLY A 29 27.05 -19.92 -1.32
N GLN A 30 25.97 -19.51 -0.63
CA GLN A 30 25.92 -18.22 0.06
C GLN A 30 26.79 -18.21 1.34
N THR A 31 27.55 -17.12 1.56
CA THR A 31 28.38 -16.96 2.77
C THR A 31 27.54 -16.56 3.99
N LYS A 32 28.02 -16.91 5.19
CA LYS A 32 27.34 -16.54 6.46
C LYS A 32 27.18 -15.03 6.61
N GLU A 33 28.13 -14.25 6.10
CA GLU A 33 28.06 -12.78 6.12
C GLU A 33 26.95 -12.25 5.22
N GLN A 34 26.78 -12.82 4.02
CA GLN A 34 25.69 -12.46 3.11
C GLN A 34 24.33 -12.80 3.72
N THR A 35 24.16 -13.98 4.31
CA THR A 35 22.93 -14.33 5.03
C THR A 35 22.65 -13.36 6.18
N LYS A 36 23.69 -12.91 6.90
CA LYS A 36 23.56 -11.92 7.97
C LYS A 36 23.15 -10.54 7.44
N LEU A 37 23.65 -10.11 6.30
CA LEU A 37 23.23 -8.86 5.64
C LEU A 37 21.76 -8.94 5.19
N ILE A 38 21.33 -10.07 4.64
CA ILE A 38 19.93 -10.31 4.28
C ILE A 38 19.04 -10.24 5.53
N ALA A 39 19.43 -10.90 6.62
CA ALA A 39 18.70 -10.83 7.88
C ALA A 39 18.58 -9.39 8.40
N GLN A 40 19.62 -8.57 8.28
CA GLN A 40 19.54 -7.14 8.64
C GLN A 40 18.58 -6.35 7.74
N GLY A 41 18.52 -6.67 6.44
CA GLY A 41 17.55 -6.09 5.52
C GLY A 41 16.11 -6.43 5.91
N ILE A 42 15.83 -7.71 6.18
CA ILE A 42 14.51 -8.19 6.61
C ILE A 42 14.11 -7.52 7.93
N GLN A 43 15.03 -7.45 8.89
CA GLN A 43 14.82 -6.79 10.18
C GLN A 43 14.37 -5.33 9.98
N LYS A 44 15.11 -4.55 9.18
CA LYS A 44 14.77 -3.15 8.89
C LYS A 44 13.41 -3.02 8.19
N GLY A 45 13.11 -3.93 7.26
CA GLY A 45 11.82 -3.96 6.56
C GLY A 45 10.65 -4.14 7.52
N ILE A 46 10.74 -5.10 8.44
CA ILE A 46 9.71 -5.36 9.46
C ILE A 46 9.53 -4.14 10.36
N ASP A 47 10.61 -3.49 10.77
CA ASP A 47 10.55 -2.30 11.64
C ASP A 47 9.86 -1.12 10.95
N LEU A 48 10.21 -0.86 9.68
CA LEU A 48 9.58 0.20 8.87
C LEU A 48 8.08 -0.08 8.70
N TYR A 49 7.71 -1.31 8.36
CA TYR A 49 6.32 -1.72 8.20
C TYR A 49 5.53 -1.54 9.50
N LYS A 50 6.04 -2.08 10.62
CA LYS A 50 5.41 -1.94 11.95
C LYS A 50 5.26 -0.48 12.35
N LYS A 51 6.23 0.38 12.02
CA LYS A 51 6.17 1.82 12.29
C LYS A 51 5.05 2.50 11.49
N GLN A 52 4.99 2.25 10.18
CA GLN A 52 3.93 2.80 9.32
C GLN A 52 2.53 2.36 9.78
N HIS A 53 2.37 1.08 10.13
CA HIS A 53 1.11 0.55 10.62
C HIS A 53 0.67 1.16 11.95
N LYS A 54 1.61 1.36 12.90
CA LYS A 54 1.31 2.05 14.17
C LYS A 54 0.86 3.49 13.96
N VAL A 55 1.45 4.21 13.00
CA VAL A 55 1.03 5.58 12.67
C VAL A 55 -0.38 5.58 12.11
N LYS A 56 -0.68 4.72 11.13
CA LYS A 56 -2.02 4.59 10.54
C LYS A 56 -3.07 4.24 11.60
N ALA A 57 -2.79 3.27 12.48
CA ALA A 57 -3.71 2.89 13.55
C ALA A 57 -4.04 4.08 14.47
N ARG A 58 -3.03 4.88 14.86
CA ARG A 58 -3.23 6.08 15.67
C ARG A 58 -4.05 7.16 14.95
N GLU A 59 -3.89 7.30 13.65
CA GLU A 59 -4.69 8.23 12.86
C GLU A 59 -6.15 7.79 12.78
N LEU A 60 -6.42 6.49 12.61
CA LEU A 60 -7.77 5.94 12.65
C LEU A 60 -8.40 6.14 14.02
N ASP A 61 -7.70 5.83 15.10
CA ASP A 61 -8.20 6.06 16.46
C ASP A 61 -8.54 7.54 16.71
N LYS A 62 -7.69 8.46 16.21
CA LYS A 62 -7.98 9.90 16.31
C LYS A 62 -9.23 10.28 15.53
N LYS A 63 -9.43 9.73 14.33
CA LYS A 63 -10.62 9.99 13.51
C LYS A 63 -11.88 9.44 14.17
N LEU A 64 -11.82 8.22 14.70
CA LEU A 64 -12.93 7.61 15.43
C LEU A 64 -13.29 8.43 16.67
N LYS A 65 -12.29 8.82 17.49
CA LYS A 65 -12.52 9.67 18.66
C LYS A 65 -13.13 11.02 18.31
N LYS A 66 -12.68 11.64 17.21
CA LYS A 66 -13.26 12.90 16.72
C LYS A 66 -14.71 12.69 16.26
N ALA A 67 -14.99 11.65 15.49
CA ALA A 67 -16.33 11.35 15.01
C ALA A 67 -17.32 11.06 16.16
N THR A 68 -16.89 10.33 17.19
CA THR A 68 -17.72 10.06 18.38
C THR A 68 -17.89 11.29 19.26
N ALA A 69 -16.88 12.17 19.34
CA ALA A 69 -16.99 13.43 20.09
C ALA A 69 -17.90 14.46 19.38
N SER A 70 -17.92 14.43 18.04
CA SER A 70 -18.80 15.28 17.21
C SER A 70 -20.24 14.75 17.09
N ALA A 71 -20.58 13.60 17.68
CA ALA A 71 -21.94 13.07 17.75
C ALA A 71 -22.76 13.64 18.92
N ALA A 72 -22.18 14.53 19.73
CA ALA A 72 -22.95 15.40 20.63
C ALA A 72 -23.62 16.53 19.80
N PRO A 73 -24.92 16.81 19.96
CA PRO A 73 -25.65 17.68 19.05
C PRO A 73 -25.29 19.16 19.30
N GLN A 74 -24.47 19.74 18.42
CA GLN A 74 -24.35 21.19 18.23
C GLN A 74 -24.12 21.48 16.72
N PRO A 75 -24.63 22.61 16.22
CA PRO A 75 -25.10 22.75 14.85
C PRO A 75 -23.99 23.06 13.86
N THR A 76 -24.21 22.60 12.62
CA THR A 76 -23.80 23.18 11.35
C THR A 76 -22.64 24.18 11.40
N GLN A 77 -21.43 23.70 11.11
CA GLN A 77 -20.45 24.50 10.39
C GLN A 77 -20.10 23.76 9.11
N ALA A 78 -20.67 24.29 8.02
CA ALA A 78 -20.28 23.99 6.66
C ALA A 78 -18.84 24.47 6.47
N GLU A 79 -17.87 23.56 6.62
CA GLU A 79 -16.51 23.81 6.18
C GLU A 79 -16.32 23.09 4.85
N ALA A 80 -16.26 23.91 3.80
CA ALA A 80 -16.07 23.52 2.42
C ALA A 80 -14.78 22.69 2.29
N ILE A 81 -14.93 21.37 2.20
CA ILE A 81 -13.89 20.47 1.75
C ILE A 81 -13.76 20.69 0.24
N PRO A 82 -12.61 21.16 -0.30
CA PRO A 82 -12.41 21.09 -1.74
C PRO A 82 -12.49 19.61 -2.13
N PRO A 83 -13.39 19.20 -3.04
CA PRO A 83 -13.54 17.80 -3.38
C PRO A 83 -12.20 17.32 -3.90
N SER A 84 -11.56 16.41 -3.15
CA SER A 84 -10.52 15.53 -3.68
C SER A 84 -11.08 14.99 -4.98
N THR A 85 -10.48 15.39 -6.10
CA THR A 85 -10.91 15.03 -7.44
C THR A 85 -11.12 13.53 -7.46
N LEU A 86 -12.39 13.15 -7.46
CA LEU A 86 -12.84 11.80 -7.75
C LEU A 86 -12.03 11.37 -8.96
N GLN A 87 -11.14 10.42 -8.75
CA GLN A 87 -10.37 9.80 -9.81
C GLN A 87 -11.43 9.20 -10.74
N LYS A 88 -11.79 9.96 -11.76
CA LYS A 88 -12.90 9.69 -12.68
C LYS A 88 -12.53 8.37 -13.30
N SER A 89 -13.16 7.28 -12.82
CA SER A 89 -13.00 5.94 -13.37
C SER A 89 -13.20 6.07 -14.87
N SER A 90 -12.11 6.02 -15.61
CA SER A 90 -12.12 6.32 -17.03
C SER A 90 -12.65 5.07 -17.73
N LYS A 91 -13.98 5.03 -17.87
CA LYS A 91 -14.66 4.09 -18.78
C LYS A 91 -14.36 4.41 -20.26
N LEU A 92 -13.78 5.57 -20.51
CA LEU A 92 -13.40 6.11 -21.81
C LEU A 92 -12.48 5.16 -22.62
N PRO A 93 -11.34 4.66 -22.08
CA PRO A 93 -10.52 3.68 -22.78
C PRO A 93 -11.24 2.36 -23.10
N TRP A 94 -12.14 1.89 -22.22
CA TRP A 94 -12.90 0.66 -22.47
C TRP A 94 -13.93 0.80 -23.60
N ILE A 95 -14.58 1.96 -23.68
CA ILE A 95 -15.51 2.27 -24.78
C ILE A 95 -14.76 2.40 -26.11
N LEU A 96 -13.61 3.09 -26.12
CA LEU A 96 -12.76 3.21 -27.32
C LEU A 96 -12.27 1.83 -27.80
N LEU A 97 -11.94 0.93 -26.86
CA LEU A 97 -11.47 -0.41 -27.19
C LEU A 97 -12.56 -1.25 -27.84
N LEU A 98 -13.78 -1.24 -27.27
CA LEU A 98 -14.94 -1.93 -27.86
C LEU A 98 -15.24 -1.38 -29.26
N LEU A 99 -15.21 -0.05 -29.43
CA LEU A 99 -15.47 0.58 -30.72
C LEU A 99 -14.42 0.18 -31.76
N SER A 100 -13.14 0.13 -31.38
CA SER A 100 -12.04 -0.30 -32.27
C SER A 100 -12.23 -1.74 -32.77
N TRP A 101 -12.61 -2.68 -31.89
CA TRP A 101 -12.89 -4.06 -32.27
C TRP A 101 -14.09 -4.21 -33.19
N VAL A 102 -15.17 -3.44 -32.97
CA VAL A 102 -16.33 -3.46 -33.87
C VAL A 102 -15.94 -2.96 -35.26
N CYS A 103 -15.19 -1.86 -35.36
CA CYS A 103 -14.70 -1.35 -36.63
C CYS A 103 -13.77 -2.35 -37.34
N PHE A 104 -12.85 -2.97 -36.60
CA PHE A 104 -11.92 -3.97 -37.16
C PHE A 104 -12.65 -5.24 -37.60
N GLY A 105 -13.60 -5.73 -36.79
CA GLY A 105 -14.44 -6.87 -37.12
C GLY A 105 -15.28 -6.61 -38.36
N ALA A 106 -15.98 -5.48 -38.44
CA ALA A 106 -16.76 -5.08 -39.61
C ALA A 106 -15.88 -4.95 -40.86
N TYR A 107 -14.69 -4.36 -40.74
CA TYR A 107 -13.71 -4.30 -41.82
C TYR A 107 -13.30 -5.70 -42.28
N PHE A 108 -12.96 -6.59 -41.35
CA PHE A 108 -12.56 -7.96 -41.68
C PHE A 108 -13.69 -8.76 -42.34
N PHE A 109 -14.93 -8.59 -41.88
CA PHE A 109 -16.10 -9.20 -42.53
C PHE A 109 -16.36 -8.63 -43.93
N LEU A 110 -16.23 -7.31 -44.12
CA LEU A 110 -16.46 -6.67 -45.41
C LEU A 110 -15.36 -7.02 -46.43
N THR A 111 -14.09 -7.02 -45.99
CA THR A 111 -12.95 -7.43 -46.82
C THR A 111 -12.93 -8.93 -47.07
N GLY A 112 -13.35 -9.75 -46.10
CA GLY A 112 -13.48 -11.20 -46.27
C GLY A 112 -14.63 -11.63 -47.18
N TYR A 113 -15.64 -10.78 -47.38
CA TYR A 113 -16.72 -11.00 -48.36
C TYR A 113 -16.35 -10.56 -49.79
N ALA A 114 -15.25 -9.82 -49.94
CA ALA A 114 -14.80 -9.24 -51.20
C ALA A 114 -13.70 -10.05 -51.91
N GLN A 115 -13.45 -11.29 -51.46
CA GLN A 115 -12.51 -12.24 -52.06
C GLN A 115 -13.18 -13.60 -52.25
#